data_AF-A0A0B7BLP2-F1
#
_entry.id   AF-A0A0B7BLP2-F1
#
_cell.length_a   1.000
_cell.length_b   1.000
_cell.length_c   1.000
_cell.angle_alpha   90.00
_cell.angle_beta   90.00
_cell.angle_gamma   90.00
#
_symmetry.space_group_name_H-M   'P 1'
#
loop_
_entity.id
_entity.type
_entity.pdbx_description
1 polymer ?
#
loop_
_entity_poly.entity_id
_entity_poly.type
_entity_poly.pdbx_seq_one_letter_code
_entity_poly.pdbx_strand_id
1 'polypeptide(L)'
;MSDHTAVDHKQGAGDNVKSDHLEDIHSDLILEGVVLVSGKEKHLKLNQNGLTLGTQVTSASNDKSKVLSLTWRDVMCAVKDLKPPAGHQHSSFTLHYIHHDASSKLRTQTVKIVDKDGQEDKWINAVNAQCHKVPGRPKKAFVIINPIGGARRGRQIYQKVAPLFELAGMQMTVAITEKSKHALELGEQQDFSGYDSIITVGGDGLYQEVLMGLILQIQKKAGVDYNNPDSVFSRPDIKLGIIPAGTGNGLALLCNGIVDEITAALNIIRGENQRTQIFTVHSCGKLVTVCGMIFGYGLYSDLMKRTDDLRWMGRMRYPYAFIGSLVKKPRMFNCTFEYRFADKQEKQDEDNSLGASNSQETEWTVYTVCLSVCGI
;
A
#
# COMPACT_ATOMS: atom_id res chain seq x y z
N MET A 1 -19.74 53.34 -9.06
CA MET A 1 -19.11 53.97 -10.25
C MET A 1 -17.65 53.56 -10.26
N SER A 2 -17.10 53.38 -11.45
CA SER A 2 -15.77 52.87 -11.82
C SER A 2 -15.61 51.35 -11.85
N ASP A 3 -15.33 50.92 -13.08
CA ASP A 3 -15.20 49.59 -13.65
C ASP A 3 -14.00 48.82 -13.14
N HIS A 4 -14.09 47.48 -13.13
CA HIS A 4 -12.92 46.67 -13.42
C HIS A 4 -13.26 45.55 -14.41
N THR A 5 -12.55 45.67 -15.53
CA THR A 5 -12.49 44.88 -16.74
C THR A 5 -12.09 43.43 -16.51
N ALA A 6 -12.79 42.53 -17.19
CA ALA A 6 -12.35 41.18 -17.48
C ALA A 6 -11.16 41.23 -18.46
N VAL A 7 -10.12 40.45 -18.17
CA VAL A 7 -9.04 40.18 -19.12
C VAL A 7 -8.96 38.67 -19.30
N ASP A 8 -9.34 38.27 -20.50
CA ASP A 8 -9.25 36.95 -21.08
C ASP A 8 -7.83 36.77 -21.63
N HIS A 9 -7.10 35.74 -21.20
CA HIS A 9 -5.80 35.38 -21.78
C HIS A 9 -5.82 33.93 -22.26
N LYS A 10 -6.20 33.76 -23.53
CA LYS A 10 -5.77 32.64 -24.38
C LYS A 10 -4.38 32.93 -24.94
N GLN A 11 -3.42 32.07 -24.62
CA GLN A 11 -2.16 31.81 -25.33
C GLN A 11 -1.84 30.35 -25.00
N GLY A 12 -1.89 29.41 -25.94
CA GLY A 12 -0.94 29.30 -27.06
C GLY A 12 0.12 28.26 -26.69
N ALA A 13 -0.27 26.98 -26.60
CA ALA A 13 0.66 25.87 -26.44
C ALA A 13 0.86 25.22 -27.81
N GLY A 14 1.97 25.56 -28.44
CA GLY A 14 2.38 25.03 -29.73
C GLY A 14 2.74 23.56 -29.66
N ASP A 15 2.43 22.89 -30.78
CA ASP A 15 2.99 21.61 -31.16
C ASP A 15 4.52 21.65 -31.09
N ASN A 16 5.10 20.75 -30.31
CA ASN A 16 6.45 20.31 -30.58
C ASN A 16 6.53 18.80 -30.41
N VAL A 17 6.43 18.16 -31.56
CA VAL A 17 6.79 16.77 -31.85
C VAL A 17 8.20 16.53 -31.30
N LYS A 18 8.32 15.66 -30.30
CA LYS A 18 9.53 14.88 -30.07
C LYS A 18 9.19 13.42 -30.34
N SER A 19 9.22 13.10 -31.63
CA SER A 19 9.60 11.77 -32.10
C SER A 19 11.07 11.53 -31.73
N ASP A 20 11.41 10.24 -31.66
CA ASP A 20 12.78 9.70 -31.64
C ASP A 20 13.52 9.76 -30.30
N HIS A 21 13.14 8.83 -29.42
CA HIS A 21 14.10 7.98 -28.70
C HIS A 21 13.49 6.57 -28.55
N LEU A 22 13.34 5.87 -29.68
CA LEU A 22 13.41 4.40 -29.69
C LEU A 22 14.89 4.05 -29.64
N GLU A 23 15.50 4.23 -28.47
CA GLU A 23 16.84 3.71 -28.22
C GLU A 23 16.73 2.23 -27.87
N ASP A 24 17.40 1.43 -28.70
CA ASP A 24 17.69 0.02 -28.53
C ASP A 24 18.19 -0.29 -27.12
N ILE A 25 17.27 -0.71 -26.25
CA ILE A 25 17.63 -1.51 -25.08
C ILE A 25 17.75 -2.94 -25.61
N HIS A 26 18.97 -3.46 -25.68
CA HIS A 26 19.21 -4.91 -25.66
C HIS A 26 18.45 -5.49 -24.45
N SER A 27 17.18 -5.82 -24.64
CA SER A 27 16.38 -6.52 -23.66
C SER A 27 16.87 -7.96 -23.71
N ASP A 28 17.70 -8.37 -22.75
CA ASP A 28 18.15 -9.76 -22.67
C ASP A 28 16.94 -10.68 -22.70
N LEU A 29 16.75 -11.31 -23.86
CA LEU A 29 15.66 -12.20 -24.13
C LEU A 29 15.83 -13.42 -23.23
N ILE A 30 14.80 -13.77 -22.46
CA ILE A 30 14.82 -14.93 -21.58
C ILE A 30 14.32 -16.16 -22.33
N LEU A 31 13.18 -16.01 -23.01
CA LEU A 31 12.50 -17.09 -23.72
C LEU A 31 11.54 -16.49 -24.73
N GLU A 32 11.49 -17.05 -25.94
CA GLU A 32 10.49 -16.71 -26.94
C GLU A 32 10.04 -17.95 -27.70
N GLY A 33 8.83 -17.86 -28.28
CA GLY A 33 8.25 -18.94 -29.07
C GLY A 33 6.81 -18.65 -29.49
N VAL A 34 6.31 -19.49 -30.38
CA VAL A 34 4.93 -19.43 -30.85
C VAL A 34 4.08 -20.32 -29.97
N VAL A 35 3.02 -19.76 -29.41
CA VAL A 35 2.05 -20.43 -28.55
C VAL A 35 0.64 -20.24 -29.09
N LEU A 36 -0.29 -21.09 -28.65
CA LEU A 36 -1.71 -20.95 -28.99
C LEU A 36 -2.47 -20.30 -27.83
N VAL A 37 -3.21 -19.25 -28.15
CA VAL A 37 -4.14 -18.59 -27.21
C VAL A 37 -5.50 -18.49 -27.87
N SER A 38 -6.51 -19.11 -27.25
CA SER A 38 -7.86 -19.23 -27.81
C SER A 38 -7.88 -19.76 -29.26
N GLY A 39 -7.01 -20.74 -29.54
CA GLY A 39 -6.89 -21.37 -30.86
C GLY A 39 -6.13 -20.56 -31.92
N LYS A 40 -5.61 -19.38 -31.59
CA LYS A 40 -4.83 -18.53 -32.51
C LYS A 40 -3.35 -18.54 -32.14
N GLU A 41 -2.48 -18.61 -33.13
CA GLU A 41 -1.04 -18.48 -32.93
C GLU A 41 -0.69 -17.06 -32.48
N LYS A 42 0.11 -17.00 -31.43
CA LYS A 42 0.63 -15.77 -30.82
C LYS A 42 2.10 -16.00 -30.51
N HIS A 43 2.90 -14.97 -30.68
CA HIS A 43 4.28 -14.94 -30.25
C HIS A 43 4.34 -14.51 -28.78
N LEU A 44 4.85 -15.38 -27.91
CA LEU A 44 5.11 -15.09 -26.51
C LEU A 44 6.59 -14.78 -26.35
N LYS A 45 6.92 -13.62 -25.79
CA LYS A 45 8.29 -13.18 -25.53
C LYS A 45 8.44 -12.80 -24.06
N LEU A 46 9.41 -13.40 -23.37
CA LEU A 46 9.82 -13.04 -22.01
C LEU A 46 11.15 -12.30 -22.08
N ASN A 47 11.24 -11.13 -21.46
CA ASN A 47 12.47 -10.37 -21.31
C ASN A 47 12.66 -9.96 -19.84
N GLN A 48 13.78 -9.30 -19.52
CA GLN A 48 14.04 -8.88 -18.14
C GLN A 48 13.00 -7.90 -17.55
N ASN A 49 12.27 -7.17 -18.39
CA ASN A 49 11.33 -6.13 -17.96
C ASN A 49 9.88 -6.64 -17.84
N GLY A 50 9.54 -7.73 -18.54
CA GLY A 50 8.20 -8.28 -18.55
C GLY A 50 7.99 -9.33 -19.63
N LEU A 51 6.72 -9.49 -20.02
CA LEU A 51 6.32 -10.39 -21.09
C LEU A 51 5.39 -9.71 -22.08
N THR A 52 5.47 -10.14 -23.34
CA THR A 52 4.56 -9.71 -24.39
C THR A 52 3.94 -10.92 -25.09
N LEU A 53 2.68 -10.80 -25.46
CA LEU A 53 1.89 -11.80 -26.16
C LEU A 53 1.11 -11.10 -27.28
N GLY A 54 1.50 -11.34 -28.53
CA GLY A 54 0.94 -10.66 -29.70
C GLY A 54 1.02 -11.51 -30.97
N THR A 55 0.47 -11.03 -32.09
CA THR A 55 0.79 -11.60 -33.40
C THR A 55 2.19 -11.16 -33.81
N GLN A 56 2.97 -12.01 -34.50
CA GLN A 56 4.20 -11.54 -35.13
C GLN A 56 3.84 -10.40 -36.09
N VAL A 57 4.36 -9.20 -35.83
CA VAL A 57 4.29 -8.11 -36.80
C VAL A 57 5.33 -8.45 -37.87
N THR A 58 4.92 -9.20 -38.89
CA THR A 58 5.61 -9.11 -40.18
C THR A 58 5.36 -7.70 -40.71
N SER A 59 6.39 -7.08 -41.27
CA SER A 59 6.46 -5.68 -41.73
C SER A 59 5.42 -5.27 -42.81
N ALA A 60 4.40 -6.09 -43.06
CA ALA A 60 3.36 -5.89 -44.06
C ALA A 60 1.91 -6.05 -43.53
N SER A 61 1.67 -6.34 -42.25
CA SER A 61 0.30 -6.52 -41.74
C SER A 61 -0.14 -5.38 -40.81
N ASN A 62 -1.21 -4.67 -41.22
CA ASN A 62 -1.86 -3.60 -40.47
C ASN A 62 -2.82 -4.16 -39.38
N ASP A 63 -2.58 -5.39 -38.91
CA ASP A 63 -3.47 -6.07 -37.97
C ASP A 63 -3.25 -5.50 -36.56
N LYS A 64 -4.16 -4.62 -36.14
CA LYS A 64 -4.24 -4.02 -34.79
C LYS A 64 -4.67 -5.06 -33.74
N SER A 65 -4.15 -6.28 -33.81
CA SER A 65 -4.41 -7.30 -32.80
C SER A 65 -3.82 -6.81 -31.47
N LYS A 66 -4.67 -6.76 -30.43
CA LYS A 66 -4.32 -6.19 -29.12
C LYS A 66 -3.18 -7.00 -28.51
N VAL A 67 -1.97 -6.46 -28.54
CA VAL A 67 -0.78 -7.04 -27.89
C VAL A 67 -0.97 -6.92 -26.39
N LEU A 68 -0.92 -8.04 -25.67
CA LEU A 68 -0.85 -8.05 -24.22
C LEU A 68 0.61 -7.81 -23.82
N SER A 69 0.88 -6.72 -23.12
CA SER A 69 2.21 -6.38 -22.59
C SER A 69 2.08 -6.21 -21.09
N LEU A 70 2.86 -6.99 -20.33
CA LEU A 70 2.81 -7.02 -18.87
C LEU A 70 4.21 -6.82 -18.29
N THR A 71 4.31 -5.99 -17.25
CA THR A 71 5.53 -5.93 -16.45
C THR A 71 5.58 -7.12 -15.49
N TRP A 72 6.77 -7.53 -15.02
CA TRP A 72 6.85 -8.60 -14.02
C TRP A 72 6.12 -8.28 -12.71
N ARG A 73 5.93 -6.99 -12.37
CA ARG A 73 5.12 -6.58 -11.21
C ARG A 73 3.67 -7.02 -11.34
N ASP A 74 3.12 -6.97 -12.55
CA ASP A 74 1.73 -7.31 -12.84
C ASP A 74 1.53 -8.82 -13.06
N VAL A 75 2.58 -9.59 -13.28
CA VAL A 75 2.49 -11.06 -13.40
C VAL A 75 2.55 -11.70 -12.02
N MET A 76 1.52 -12.49 -11.68
CA MET A 76 1.44 -13.20 -10.41
C MET A 76 2.18 -14.53 -10.48
N CYS A 77 1.80 -15.38 -11.42
CA CYS A 77 2.38 -16.70 -11.62
C CYS A 77 1.94 -17.32 -12.96
N ALA A 78 2.58 -18.42 -13.33
CA ALA A 78 2.10 -19.38 -14.31
C ALA A 78 1.85 -20.72 -13.62
N VAL A 79 0.73 -21.37 -13.95
CA VAL A 79 0.31 -22.64 -13.35
C VAL A 79 0.00 -23.66 -14.45
N LYS A 80 0.49 -24.88 -14.30
CA LYS A 80 0.20 -25.99 -15.22
C LYS A 80 -1.28 -26.38 -15.14
N ASP A 81 -1.94 -26.57 -16.27
CA ASP A 81 -3.32 -27.03 -16.27
C ASP A 81 -3.37 -28.55 -16.03
N LEU A 82 -4.19 -29.00 -15.07
CA LEU A 82 -4.34 -30.42 -14.73
C LEU A 82 -5.01 -31.26 -15.84
N LYS A 83 -5.73 -30.61 -16.76
CA LYS A 83 -6.39 -31.27 -17.91
C LYS A 83 -6.12 -30.45 -19.18
N PRO A 84 -5.70 -31.09 -20.29
CA PRO A 84 -5.59 -30.40 -21.57
C PRO A 84 -6.98 -29.88 -22.00
N PRO A 85 -7.04 -28.77 -22.75
CA PRO A 85 -8.30 -28.26 -23.28
C PRO A 85 -8.98 -29.34 -24.14
N ALA A 86 -10.31 -29.46 -24.02
CA ALA A 86 -11.09 -30.48 -24.71
C ALA A 86 -10.72 -30.55 -26.21
N GLY A 87 -10.33 -31.74 -26.68
CA GLY A 87 -9.97 -31.99 -28.07
C GLY A 87 -8.52 -31.69 -28.47
N HIS A 88 -7.63 -31.35 -27.54
CA HIS A 88 -6.20 -31.11 -27.84
C HIS A 88 -5.30 -32.11 -27.11
N GLN A 89 -4.33 -32.71 -27.83
CA GLN A 89 -3.26 -33.55 -27.25
C GLN A 89 -2.14 -32.72 -26.60
N HIS A 90 -2.14 -31.40 -26.80
CA HIS A 90 -1.09 -30.50 -26.38
C HIS A 90 -1.25 -30.05 -24.93
N SER A 91 -0.13 -29.87 -24.25
CA SER A 91 -0.07 -29.37 -22.88
C SER A 91 -0.40 -27.87 -22.82
N SER A 92 -0.88 -27.43 -21.65
CA SER A 92 -1.27 -26.03 -21.46
C SER A 92 -0.97 -25.54 -20.05
N PHE A 93 -0.79 -24.23 -19.94
CA PHE A 93 -0.61 -23.53 -18.69
C PHE A 93 -1.42 -22.24 -18.68
N THR A 94 -1.80 -21.81 -17.48
CA THR A 94 -2.55 -20.57 -17.27
C THR A 94 -1.62 -19.52 -16.67
N LEU A 95 -1.50 -18.38 -17.37
CA LEU A 95 -0.84 -17.18 -16.88
C LEU A 95 -1.83 -16.36 -16.06
N HIS A 96 -1.50 -16.09 -14.80
CA HIS A 96 -2.27 -15.22 -13.91
C HIS A 96 -1.59 -13.85 -13.79
N TYR A 97 -2.33 -12.78 -14.07
CA TYR A 97 -1.80 -11.42 -14.02
C TYR A 97 -2.82 -10.42 -13.48
N ILE A 98 -2.32 -9.24 -13.14
CA ILE A 98 -3.04 -8.13 -12.55
C ILE A 98 -3.36 -7.12 -13.66
N HIS A 99 -4.57 -6.58 -13.65
CA HIS A 99 -4.98 -5.48 -14.52
C HIS A 99 -5.88 -4.51 -13.77
N HIS A 100 -6.01 -3.29 -14.31
CA HIS A 100 -7.01 -2.34 -13.84
C HIS A 100 -8.35 -2.58 -14.55
N ASP A 101 -9.44 -2.60 -13.78
CA ASP A 101 -10.80 -2.57 -14.32
C ASP A 101 -11.20 -1.14 -14.72
N ALA A 102 -12.41 -0.99 -15.28
CA ALA A 102 -12.94 0.30 -15.72
C ALA A 102 -13.09 1.34 -14.57
N SER A 103 -13.12 0.87 -13.32
CA SER A 103 -13.18 1.71 -12.11
C SER A 103 -11.79 1.94 -11.49
N SER A 104 -10.72 1.68 -12.25
CA SER A 104 -9.32 1.75 -11.80
C SER A 104 -8.94 0.78 -10.67
N LYS A 105 -9.80 -0.21 -10.34
CA LYS A 105 -9.49 -1.20 -9.31
C LYS A 105 -8.60 -2.29 -9.88
N LEU A 106 -7.71 -2.84 -9.06
CA LEU A 106 -6.90 -3.98 -9.50
C LEU A 106 -7.71 -5.27 -9.42
N ARG A 107 -7.63 -6.10 -10.46
CA ARG A 107 -8.27 -7.40 -10.55
C ARG A 107 -7.32 -8.42 -11.17
N THR A 108 -7.54 -9.68 -10.84
CA THR A 108 -6.84 -10.79 -11.46
C THR A 108 -7.49 -11.15 -12.79
N GLN A 109 -6.67 -11.44 -13.80
CA GLN A 109 -7.10 -11.99 -15.09
C GLN A 109 -6.20 -13.18 -15.44
N THR A 110 -6.72 -14.06 -16.29
CA THR A 110 -6.02 -15.26 -16.73
C THR A 110 -5.97 -15.34 -18.24
N VAL A 111 -4.85 -15.82 -18.77
CA VAL A 111 -4.74 -16.24 -20.18
C VAL A 111 -4.25 -17.68 -20.20
N LYS A 112 -5.05 -18.56 -20.82
CA LYS A 112 -4.67 -19.94 -21.07
C LYS A 112 -3.78 -20.00 -22.32
N ILE A 113 -2.61 -20.60 -22.17
CA ILE A 113 -1.58 -20.73 -23.19
C ILE A 113 -1.37 -22.22 -23.45
N VAL A 114 -1.52 -22.62 -24.70
CA VAL A 114 -1.25 -23.98 -25.16
C VAL A 114 0.10 -23.98 -25.86
N ASP A 115 1.01 -24.82 -25.39
CA ASP A 115 2.31 -25.01 -25.99
C ASP A 115 2.26 -26.22 -26.93
N LYS A 116 2.52 -25.99 -28.22
CA LYS A 116 2.48 -27.07 -29.22
C LYS A 116 3.68 -28.01 -29.06
N ASP A 117 4.79 -27.51 -28.53
CA ASP A 117 6.07 -28.22 -28.46
C ASP A 117 6.24 -29.04 -27.18
N GLY A 118 5.25 -28.99 -26.26
CA GLY A 118 5.28 -29.75 -25.01
C GLY A 118 6.36 -29.30 -24.02
N GLN A 119 6.74 -28.01 -24.05
CA GLN A 119 7.73 -27.39 -23.17
C GLN A 119 7.08 -26.45 -22.14
N GLU A 120 5.85 -26.72 -21.71
CA GLU A 120 5.10 -25.84 -20.81
C GLU A 120 5.82 -25.63 -19.47
N ASP A 121 6.54 -26.64 -18.97
CA ASP A 121 7.29 -26.54 -17.74
C ASP A 121 8.44 -25.53 -17.86
N LYS A 122 9.05 -25.41 -19.05
CA LYS A 122 10.08 -24.40 -19.34
C LYS A 122 9.50 -22.98 -19.24
N TRP A 123 8.32 -22.77 -19.82
CA TRP A 123 7.60 -21.49 -19.75
C TRP A 123 7.18 -21.15 -18.33
N ILE A 124 6.56 -22.09 -17.63
CA ILE A 124 6.10 -21.93 -16.24
C ILE A 124 7.29 -21.56 -15.34
N ASN A 125 8.39 -22.31 -15.44
CA ASN A 125 9.59 -22.07 -14.64
C ASN A 125 10.23 -20.71 -14.96
N ALA A 126 10.30 -20.32 -16.24
CA ALA A 126 10.83 -19.03 -16.64
C ALA A 126 9.98 -17.86 -16.10
N VAL A 127 8.66 -17.93 -16.23
CA VAL A 127 7.72 -16.91 -15.71
C VAL A 127 7.83 -16.83 -14.19
N ASN A 128 7.69 -17.95 -13.49
CA ASN A 128 7.71 -17.97 -12.03
C ASN A 128 9.07 -17.51 -11.49
N ALA A 129 10.19 -17.87 -12.12
CA ALA A 129 11.51 -17.39 -11.73
C ALA A 129 11.64 -15.86 -11.80
N GLN A 130 11.01 -15.21 -12.79
CA GLN A 130 11.00 -13.75 -12.89
C GLN A 130 10.05 -13.11 -11.86
N CYS A 131 8.88 -13.71 -11.62
CA CYS A 131 7.98 -13.29 -10.55
C CYS A 131 8.67 -13.27 -9.16
N HIS A 132 9.58 -14.21 -8.89
CA HIS A 132 10.35 -14.26 -7.63
C HIS A 132 11.46 -13.20 -7.52
N LYS A 133 11.85 -12.58 -8.65
CA LYS A 133 12.87 -11.53 -8.74
C LYS A 133 12.28 -10.12 -8.66
N VAL A 134 10.95 -9.99 -8.63
CA VAL A 134 10.28 -8.68 -8.56
C VAL A 134 10.69 -7.96 -7.28
N PRO A 135 11.33 -6.79 -7.36
CA PRO A 135 11.84 -6.10 -6.20
C PRO A 135 10.68 -5.58 -5.34
N GLY A 136 10.77 -5.87 -4.05
CA GLY A 136 9.81 -5.42 -3.04
C GLY A 136 8.57 -6.30 -2.85
N ARG A 137 8.36 -7.32 -3.71
CA ARG A 137 7.31 -8.33 -3.54
C ARG A 137 7.61 -9.19 -2.30
N PRO A 138 6.75 -9.20 -1.27
CA PRO A 138 6.98 -10.00 -0.08
C PRO A 138 6.89 -11.50 -0.41
N LYS A 139 7.76 -12.33 0.16
CA LYS A 139 7.72 -13.80 0.07
C LYS A 139 7.12 -14.43 1.31
N LYS A 140 7.38 -13.84 2.48
CA LYS A 140 6.82 -14.26 3.77
C LYS A 140 6.15 -13.08 4.46
N ALA A 141 4.91 -13.26 4.91
CA ALA A 141 4.17 -12.22 5.61
C ALA A 141 3.48 -12.74 6.88
N PHE A 142 3.48 -11.90 7.92
CA PHE A 142 2.74 -12.14 9.16
C PHE A 142 1.43 -11.34 9.15
N VAL A 143 0.30 -12.04 9.14
CA VAL A 143 -1.03 -11.45 9.03
C VAL A 143 -1.66 -11.33 10.41
N ILE A 144 -2.08 -10.12 10.78
CA ILE A 144 -2.83 -9.85 12.01
C ILE A 144 -4.26 -9.46 11.63
N ILE A 145 -5.23 -10.22 12.11
CA ILE A 145 -6.65 -10.06 11.76
C ILE A 145 -7.44 -9.59 12.97
N ASN A 146 -8.20 -8.51 12.83
CA ASN A 146 -9.23 -8.15 13.82
C ASN A 146 -10.59 -8.75 13.40
N PRO A 147 -11.10 -9.78 14.10
CA PRO A 147 -12.36 -10.43 13.71
C PRO A 147 -13.60 -9.59 14.02
N ILE A 148 -13.55 -8.71 15.02
CA ILE A 148 -14.72 -7.97 15.54
C ILE A 148 -14.76 -6.52 15.03
N GLY A 149 -13.65 -6.01 14.48
CA GLY A 149 -13.55 -4.65 13.96
C GLY A 149 -14.61 -4.31 12.91
N GLY A 150 -15.16 -3.10 13.00
CA GLY A 150 -16.11 -2.56 12.04
C GLY A 150 -17.34 -3.44 11.83
N ALA A 151 -17.56 -3.89 10.58
CA ALA A 151 -18.68 -4.75 10.21
C ALA A 151 -18.46 -6.24 10.57
N ARG A 152 -17.46 -6.58 11.38
CA ARG A 152 -17.11 -7.96 11.79
C ARG A 152 -16.78 -8.88 10.61
N ARG A 153 -16.20 -8.31 9.55
CA ARG A 153 -15.86 -9.02 8.31
C ARG A 153 -14.38 -9.37 8.17
N GLY A 154 -13.54 -9.10 9.18
CA GLY A 154 -12.08 -9.29 9.08
C GLY A 154 -11.68 -10.69 8.61
N ARG A 155 -12.27 -11.75 9.20
CA ARG A 155 -12.03 -13.14 8.80
C ARG A 155 -12.51 -13.44 7.37
N GLN A 156 -13.72 -12.98 7.02
CA GLN A 156 -14.31 -13.19 5.69
C GLN A 156 -13.52 -12.47 4.59
N ILE A 157 -13.08 -11.24 4.88
CA ILE A 157 -12.24 -10.46 3.97
C ILE A 157 -10.88 -11.15 3.80
N TYR A 158 -10.27 -11.65 4.88
CA TYR A 158 -9.04 -12.42 4.75
C TYR A 158 -9.23 -13.68 3.91
N GLN A 159 -10.29 -14.47 4.15
CA GLN A 159 -10.62 -15.64 3.33
C GLN A 159 -10.79 -15.32 1.85
N LYS A 160 -11.27 -14.11 1.53
CA LYS A 160 -11.41 -13.63 0.15
C LYS A 160 -10.05 -13.30 -0.50
N VAL A 161 -9.09 -12.74 0.24
CA VAL A 161 -7.79 -12.31 -0.31
C VAL A 161 -6.67 -13.35 -0.15
N ALA A 162 -6.78 -14.28 0.80
CA ALA A 162 -5.78 -15.31 1.06
C ALA A 162 -5.41 -16.14 -0.19
N PRO A 163 -6.36 -16.56 -1.05
CA PRO A 163 -6.03 -17.27 -2.29
C PRO A 163 -5.16 -16.45 -3.26
N LEU A 164 -5.23 -15.11 -3.22
CA LEU A 164 -4.38 -14.26 -4.06
C LEU A 164 -2.92 -14.31 -3.61
N PHE A 165 -2.68 -14.32 -2.30
CA PHE A 165 -1.33 -14.44 -1.74
C PHE A 165 -0.74 -15.82 -2.01
N GLU A 166 -1.55 -16.88 -1.85
CA GLU A 166 -1.15 -18.25 -2.18
C GLU A 166 -0.80 -18.39 -3.66
N LEU A 167 -1.64 -17.85 -4.55
CA LEU A 167 -1.40 -17.84 -5.99
C LEU A 167 -0.10 -17.08 -6.36
N ALA A 168 0.22 -16.02 -5.63
CA ALA A 168 1.47 -15.28 -5.80
C ALA A 168 2.70 -15.96 -5.17
N GLY A 169 2.55 -17.16 -4.60
CA GLY A 169 3.63 -17.91 -3.96
C GLY A 169 4.06 -17.37 -2.59
N MET A 170 3.22 -16.56 -1.95
CA MET A 170 3.53 -15.96 -0.63
C MET A 170 3.19 -16.92 0.51
N GLN A 171 4.09 -17.03 1.48
CA GLN A 171 3.87 -17.79 2.71
C GLN A 171 3.27 -16.88 3.77
N MET A 172 2.10 -17.26 4.28
CA MET A 172 1.33 -16.44 5.21
C MET A 172 1.27 -17.12 6.58
N THR A 173 1.72 -16.43 7.63
CA THR A 173 1.45 -16.83 9.02
C THR A 173 0.35 -15.94 9.58
N VAL A 174 -0.67 -16.53 10.23
CA VAL A 174 -1.88 -15.78 10.61
C VAL A 174 -2.07 -15.78 12.12
N ALA A 175 -2.26 -14.60 12.69
CA ALA A 175 -2.71 -14.37 14.06
C ALA A 175 -4.05 -13.63 14.06
N ILE A 176 -4.98 -14.08 14.90
CA ILE A 176 -6.29 -13.46 15.08
C ILE A 176 -6.30 -12.78 16.45
N THR A 177 -6.66 -11.50 16.48
CA THR A 177 -6.76 -10.77 17.74
C THR A 177 -7.98 -11.21 18.54
N GLU A 178 -7.83 -11.23 19.87
CA GLU A 178 -8.82 -11.81 20.79
C GLU A 178 -9.46 -10.76 21.71
N LYS A 179 -8.73 -9.68 21.99
CA LYS A 179 -9.14 -8.61 22.89
C LYS A 179 -8.61 -7.26 22.41
N SER A 180 -9.11 -6.18 23.00
CA SER A 180 -8.55 -4.84 22.84
C SER A 180 -7.06 -4.86 23.17
N LYS A 181 -6.24 -4.14 22.40
CA LYS A 181 -4.76 -4.06 22.56
C LYS A 181 -3.97 -5.35 22.33
N HIS A 182 -4.61 -6.47 21.99
CA HIS A 182 -3.86 -7.68 21.62
C HIS A 182 -2.97 -7.45 20.37
N ALA A 183 -3.37 -6.61 19.41
CA ALA A 183 -2.51 -6.30 18.27
C ALA A 183 -1.24 -5.52 18.64
N LEU A 184 -1.32 -4.68 19.68
CA LEU A 184 -0.17 -4.00 20.25
C LEU A 184 0.74 -4.99 20.97
N GLU A 185 0.17 -5.89 21.78
CA GLU A 185 0.91 -6.97 22.45
C GLU A 185 1.66 -7.83 21.40
N LEU A 186 0.99 -8.22 20.30
CA LEU A 186 1.61 -8.93 19.19
C LEU A 186 2.74 -8.13 18.54
N GLY A 187 2.51 -6.85 18.22
CA GLY A 187 3.55 -5.99 17.63
C GLY A 187 4.78 -5.85 18.52
N GLU A 188 4.59 -5.87 19.85
CA GLU A 188 5.68 -5.72 20.82
C GLU A 188 6.45 -7.04 21.07
N GLN A 189 5.74 -8.16 21.12
CA GLN A 189 6.27 -9.44 21.62
C GLN A 189 6.62 -10.44 20.52
N GLN A 190 5.92 -10.39 19.37
CA GLN A 190 6.15 -11.33 18.28
C GLN A 190 7.53 -11.09 17.65
N ASP A 191 8.29 -12.15 17.44
CA ASP A 191 9.48 -12.06 16.60
C ASP A 191 9.06 -12.04 15.12
N PHE A 192 9.31 -10.91 14.46
CA PHE A 192 9.07 -10.75 13.03
C PHE A 192 10.33 -11.02 12.19
N SER A 193 11.42 -11.46 12.81
CA SER A 193 12.64 -11.87 12.10
C SER A 193 12.31 -12.99 11.11
N GLY A 194 12.63 -12.79 9.83
CA GLY A 194 12.34 -13.73 8.75
C GLY A 194 11.02 -13.52 8.01
N TYR A 195 10.25 -12.48 8.36
CA TYR A 195 9.14 -11.98 7.55
C TYR A 195 9.56 -10.74 6.75
N ASP A 196 9.05 -10.63 5.53
CA ASP A 196 9.28 -9.46 4.67
C ASP A 196 8.26 -8.35 4.95
N SER A 197 7.09 -8.72 5.49
CA SER A 197 6.02 -7.78 5.82
C SER A 197 5.09 -8.26 6.94
N ILE A 198 4.45 -7.29 7.60
CA ILE A 198 3.31 -7.51 8.49
C ILE A 198 2.06 -6.97 7.78
N ILE A 199 1.01 -7.77 7.65
CA ILE A 199 -0.23 -7.39 6.98
C ILE A 199 -1.35 -7.30 8.01
N THR A 200 -1.98 -6.14 8.10
CA THR A 200 -3.14 -5.92 8.97
C THR A 200 -4.43 -6.10 8.19
N VAL A 201 -5.36 -6.89 8.72
CA VAL A 201 -6.72 -7.06 8.15
C VAL A 201 -7.72 -6.48 9.15
N GLY A 202 -8.05 -5.21 8.96
CA GLY A 202 -8.79 -4.43 9.95
C GLY A 202 -9.08 -3.01 9.49
N GLY A 203 -9.45 -2.15 10.44
CA GLY A 203 -9.51 -0.70 10.21
C GLY A 203 -8.22 -0.01 10.67
N ASP A 204 -8.20 1.32 10.57
CA ASP A 204 -7.04 2.16 10.92
C ASP A 204 -6.53 1.91 12.36
N GLY A 205 -7.43 1.61 13.30
CA GLY A 205 -7.07 1.30 14.69
C GLY A 205 -6.26 0.01 14.87
N LEU A 206 -6.47 -1.01 14.03
CA LEU A 206 -5.66 -2.23 14.08
C LEU A 206 -4.22 -1.94 13.63
N TYR A 207 -4.09 -1.23 12.51
CA TYR A 207 -2.80 -0.76 12.01
C TYR A 207 -2.05 0.05 13.07
N GLN A 208 -2.74 0.99 13.72
CA GLN A 208 -2.18 1.84 14.75
C GLN A 208 -1.64 1.05 15.95
N GLU A 209 -2.35 0.00 16.38
CA GLU A 209 -1.89 -0.87 17.48
C GLU A 209 -0.63 -1.66 17.09
N VAL A 210 -0.61 -2.23 15.88
CA VAL A 210 0.55 -2.96 15.36
C VAL A 210 1.75 -2.03 15.18
N LEU A 211 1.57 -0.84 14.60
CA LEU A 211 2.62 0.16 14.43
C LEU A 211 3.24 0.55 15.78
N MET A 212 2.40 0.85 16.78
CA MET A 212 2.87 1.20 18.12
C MET A 212 3.70 0.05 18.73
N GLY A 213 3.16 -1.17 18.73
CA GLY A 213 3.86 -2.34 19.27
C GLY A 213 5.21 -2.57 18.58
N LEU A 214 5.22 -2.51 17.25
CA LEU A 214 6.43 -2.68 16.44
C LEU A 214 7.50 -1.63 16.76
N ILE A 215 7.12 -0.34 16.84
CA ILE A 215 8.07 0.73 17.15
C ILE A 215 8.61 0.57 18.57
N LEU A 216 7.77 0.25 19.55
CA LEU A 216 8.22 -0.04 20.92
C LEU A 216 9.22 -1.20 20.95
N GLN A 217 8.93 -2.29 20.24
CA GLN A 217 9.83 -3.44 20.15
C GLN A 217 11.20 -3.03 19.60
N ILE A 218 11.22 -2.28 18.50
CA ILE A 218 12.45 -1.86 17.84
C ILE A 218 13.26 -0.92 18.74
N GLN A 219 12.63 0.08 19.35
CA GLN A 219 13.34 1.02 20.24
C GLN A 219 13.92 0.28 21.46
N LYS A 220 13.17 -0.67 22.04
CA LYS A 220 13.66 -1.51 23.14
C LYS A 220 14.87 -2.35 22.72
N LYS A 221 14.82 -2.99 21.54
CA LYS A 221 15.94 -3.78 21.01
C LYS A 221 17.17 -2.91 20.71
N ALA A 222 16.97 -1.67 20.27
CA ALA A 222 18.04 -0.72 19.99
C ALA A 222 18.59 0.01 21.24
N GLY A 223 17.97 -0.17 22.42
CA GLY A 223 18.36 0.55 23.63
C GLY A 223 18.05 2.05 23.60
N VAL A 224 17.13 2.48 22.74
CA VAL A 224 16.72 3.88 22.61
C VAL A 224 15.73 4.23 23.73
N ASP A 225 15.98 5.32 24.46
CA ASP A 225 15.00 5.87 25.40
C ASP A 225 13.87 6.56 24.63
N TYR A 226 12.85 5.78 24.29
CA TYR A 226 11.69 6.27 23.55
C TYR A 226 10.81 7.25 24.35
N ASN A 227 11.04 7.44 25.66
CA ASN A 227 10.33 8.45 26.45
C ASN A 227 10.92 9.86 26.29
N ASN A 228 12.18 9.96 25.88
CA ASN A 228 12.77 11.23 25.52
C ASN A 228 12.31 11.63 24.10
N PRO A 229 11.62 12.79 23.92
CA PRO A 229 11.18 13.24 22.60
C PRO A 229 12.33 13.58 21.65
N ASP A 230 13.52 13.88 22.18
CA ASP A 230 14.71 14.21 21.38
C ASP A 230 15.50 12.96 20.97
N SER A 231 15.09 11.77 21.40
CA SER A 231 15.73 10.53 20.99
C SER A 231 15.56 10.28 19.50
N VAL A 232 16.64 9.86 18.84
CA VAL A 232 16.61 9.42 17.44
C VAL A 232 16.08 7.99 17.38
N PHE A 233 14.87 7.82 16.83
CA PHE A 233 14.23 6.51 16.73
C PHE A 233 14.90 5.65 15.66
N SER A 234 15.15 4.39 16.00
CA SER A 234 15.56 3.36 15.05
C SER A 234 14.42 3.07 14.07
N ARG A 235 14.73 3.04 12.76
CA ARG A 235 13.74 2.83 11.69
C ARG A 235 13.33 1.35 11.62
N PRO A 236 12.05 1.05 11.38
CA PRO A 236 11.62 -0.31 11.08
C PRO A 236 12.06 -0.73 9.67
N ASP A 237 12.71 -1.87 9.56
CA ASP A 237 13.08 -2.48 8.27
C ASP A 237 11.93 -3.27 7.63
N ILE A 238 10.96 -3.72 8.45
CA ILE A 238 9.81 -4.50 7.98
C ILE A 238 8.69 -3.61 7.47
N LYS A 239 8.07 -4.01 6.36
CA LYS A 239 6.96 -3.26 5.73
C LYS A 239 5.63 -3.57 6.39
N LEU A 240 4.74 -2.58 6.45
CA LEU A 240 3.36 -2.72 6.91
C LEU A 240 2.38 -2.67 5.73
N GLY A 241 1.61 -3.74 5.53
CA GLY A 241 0.51 -3.84 4.58
C GLY A 241 -0.85 -3.69 5.26
N ILE A 242 -1.84 -3.15 4.53
CA ILE A 242 -3.18 -2.88 5.07
C ILE A 242 -4.23 -3.44 4.13
N ILE A 243 -5.05 -4.36 4.62
CA ILE A 243 -6.27 -4.84 3.98
C ILE A 243 -7.48 -4.21 4.69
N PRO A 244 -8.25 -3.34 4.02
CA PRO A 244 -9.36 -2.63 4.65
C PRO A 244 -10.49 -3.58 5.04
N ALA A 245 -10.74 -3.71 6.34
CA ALA A 245 -11.86 -4.45 6.90
C ALA A 245 -12.65 -3.66 7.96
N GLY A 246 -12.26 -2.41 8.24
CA GLY A 246 -12.91 -1.52 9.20
C GLY A 246 -14.08 -0.71 8.62
N THR A 247 -14.71 0.09 9.48
CA THR A 247 -15.76 1.05 9.12
C THR A 247 -15.18 2.36 8.57
N GLY A 248 -14.08 2.84 9.16
CA GLY A 248 -13.21 3.88 8.62
C GLY A 248 -11.91 3.22 8.19
N ASN A 249 -11.56 3.37 6.91
CA ASN A 249 -10.35 2.81 6.28
C ASN A 249 -9.59 3.96 5.60
N GLY A 250 -9.37 5.04 6.35
CA GLY A 250 -8.74 6.25 5.82
C GLY A 250 -7.32 5.96 5.34
N LEU A 251 -6.58 5.14 6.08
CA LEU A 251 -5.21 4.80 5.72
C LEU A 251 -5.16 3.93 4.46
N ALA A 252 -6.08 2.97 4.32
CA ALA A 252 -6.17 2.17 3.09
C ALA A 252 -6.52 3.04 1.87
N LEU A 253 -7.36 4.07 2.04
CA LEU A 253 -7.67 5.03 0.98
C LEU A 253 -6.43 5.87 0.61
N LEU A 254 -5.70 6.37 1.60
CA LEU A 254 -4.48 7.16 1.39
C LEU A 254 -3.41 6.37 0.64
N CYS A 255 -3.17 5.11 1.03
CA CYS A 255 -2.13 4.29 0.43
C CYS A 255 -2.52 3.74 -0.95
N ASN A 256 -3.79 3.34 -1.15
CA ASN A 256 -4.21 2.64 -2.37
C ASN A 256 -4.99 3.54 -3.35
N GLY A 257 -5.34 4.77 -2.98
CA GLY A 257 -6.25 5.63 -3.73
C GLY A 257 -7.72 5.18 -3.72
N ILE A 258 -8.01 3.97 -3.23
CA ILE A 258 -9.35 3.40 -3.15
C ILE A 258 -9.48 2.42 -1.97
N VAL A 259 -10.67 2.37 -1.36
CA VAL A 259 -11.02 1.37 -0.35
C VAL A 259 -11.58 0.12 -1.03
N ASP A 260 -10.71 -0.82 -1.39
CA ASP A 260 -11.06 -2.11 -1.98
C ASP A 260 -10.07 -3.18 -1.51
N GLU A 261 -10.57 -4.25 -0.89
CA GLU A 261 -9.74 -5.29 -0.28
C GLU A 261 -8.90 -6.09 -1.29
N ILE A 262 -9.42 -6.26 -2.51
CA ILE A 262 -8.71 -6.96 -3.58
C ILE A 262 -7.60 -6.06 -4.12
N THR A 263 -7.90 -4.78 -4.37
CA THR A 263 -6.87 -3.82 -4.80
C THR A 263 -5.74 -3.73 -3.79
N ALA A 264 -6.04 -3.65 -2.50
CA ALA A 264 -5.03 -3.62 -1.44
C ALA A 264 -4.15 -4.87 -1.43
N ALA A 265 -4.74 -6.07 -1.56
CA ALA A 265 -3.98 -7.32 -1.63
C ALA A 265 -3.08 -7.39 -2.87
N LEU A 266 -3.59 -6.96 -4.03
CA LEU A 266 -2.84 -6.96 -5.28
C LEU A 266 -1.70 -5.92 -5.27
N ASN A 267 -1.86 -4.77 -4.62
CA ASN A 267 -0.77 -3.81 -4.41
C ASN A 267 0.35 -4.40 -3.53
N ILE A 268 0.00 -5.16 -2.48
CA ILE A 268 0.98 -5.88 -1.66
C ILE A 268 1.74 -6.91 -2.51
N ILE A 269 1.03 -7.67 -3.35
CA ILE A 269 1.65 -8.67 -4.26
C ILE A 269 2.55 -8.00 -5.30
N ARG A 270 2.18 -6.83 -5.82
CA ARG A 270 3.03 -6.03 -6.72
C ARG A 270 4.30 -5.49 -6.04
N GLY A 271 4.35 -5.52 -4.71
CA GLY A 271 5.45 -4.95 -3.92
C GLY A 271 5.43 -3.43 -3.93
N GLU A 272 4.28 -2.81 -4.18
CA GLU A 272 4.13 -1.36 -4.10
C GLU A 272 4.48 -0.88 -2.69
N ASN A 273 5.25 0.19 -2.60
CA ASN A 273 5.75 0.70 -1.33
C ASN A 273 5.69 2.22 -1.31
N GLN A 274 5.30 2.77 -0.16
CA GLN A 274 5.27 4.20 0.09
C GLN A 274 5.89 4.45 1.46
N ARG A 275 6.82 5.42 1.51
CA ARG A 275 7.34 5.91 2.79
C ARG A 275 6.26 6.76 3.44
N THR A 276 5.90 6.43 4.68
CA THR A 276 5.01 7.24 5.50
C THR A 276 5.78 7.89 6.63
N GLN A 277 5.36 9.10 6.99
CA GLN A 277 5.82 9.74 8.22
C GLN A 277 5.02 9.19 9.39
N ILE A 278 5.66 9.17 10.56
CA ILE A 278 5.02 8.84 11.84
C ILE A 278 5.29 9.98 12.81
N PHE A 279 4.39 10.18 13.75
CA PHE A 279 4.52 11.19 14.80
C PHE A 279 4.52 10.51 16.16
N THR A 280 5.46 10.85 17.01
CA THR A 280 5.45 10.45 18.42
C THR A 280 4.68 11.49 19.23
N VAL A 281 3.90 11.04 20.20
CA VAL A 281 3.17 11.91 21.12
C VAL A 281 3.64 11.61 22.52
N HIS A 282 4.23 12.60 23.17
CA HIS A 282 4.72 12.51 24.54
C HIS A 282 3.86 13.35 25.49
N SER A 283 3.68 12.85 26.71
CA SER A 283 2.99 13.57 27.78
C SER A 283 3.65 13.25 29.10
N CYS A 284 3.92 14.28 29.91
CA CYS A 284 4.56 14.16 31.23
C CYS A 284 5.83 13.29 31.21
N GLY A 285 6.70 13.49 30.21
CA GLY A 285 7.96 12.76 30.07
C GLY A 285 7.80 11.27 29.69
N LYS A 286 6.66 10.88 29.12
CA LYS A 286 6.42 9.50 28.65
C LYS A 286 5.87 9.48 27.24
N LEU A 287 6.27 8.48 26.46
CA LEU A 287 5.65 8.21 25.17
C LEU A 287 4.22 7.68 25.38
N VAL A 288 3.24 8.40 24.84
CA VAL A 288 1.82 8.02 24.90
C VAL A 288 1.43 7.17 23.70
N THR A 289 1.84 7.58 22.50
CA THR A 289 1.48 6.87 21.25
C THR A 289 2.40 7.26 20.10
N VAL A 290 2.44 6.40 19.08
CA VAL A 290 3.05 6.66 17.78
C VAL A 290 1.95 6.69 16.73
N CYS A 291 1.64 7.85 16.14
CA CYS A 291 0.57 8.05 15.17
C CYS A 291 1.08 7.89 13.74
N GLY A 292 0.44 7.03 12.95
CA GLY A 292 0.79 6.81 11.54
C GLY A 292 -0.07 7.57 10.51
N MET A 293 -1.00 8.43 10.95
CA MET A 293 -1.91 9.12 10.02
C MET A 293 -2.25 10.55 10.46
N ILE A 294 -3.03 10.70 11.53
CA ILE A 294 -3.52 11.99 12.01
C ILE A 294 -3.40 12.02 13.54
N PHE A 295 -2.90 13.14 14.05
CA PHE A 295 -3.07 13.55 15.44
C PHE A 295 -3.99 14.77 15.48
N GLY A 296 -4.90 14.81 16.44
CA GLY A 296 -5.86 15.90 16.58
C GLY A 296 -6.10 16.27 18.03
N TYR A 297 -6.47 17.53 18.24
CA TYR A 297 -6.95 18.06 19.51
C TYR A 297 -8.19 18.94 19.27
N GLY A 298 -9.10 19.02 20.25
CA GLY A 298 -10.34 19.80 20.14
C GLY A 298 -11.46 19.08 19.38
N LEU A 299 -12.20 19.81 18.54
CA LEU A 299 -13.50 19.42 17.97
C LEU A 299 -13.38 18.13 17.19
N TYR A 300 -12.29 17.99 16.42
CA TYR A 300 -12.04 16.78 15.67
C TYR A 300 -11.91 15.55 16.59
N SER A 301 -11.13 15.66 17.67
CA SER A 301 -10.93 14.57 18.63
C SER A 301 -12.20 14.27 19.43
N ASP A 302 -12.96 15.29 19.79
CA ASP A 302 -14.26 15.19 20.44
C ASP A 302 -15.28 14.48 19.55
N LEU A 303 -15.32 14.85 18.27
CA LEU A 303 -16.14 14.19 17.26
C LEU A 303 -15.72 12.73 17.09
N MET A 304 -14.42 12.46 16.96
CA MET A 304 -13.89 11.10 16.82
C MET A 304 -14.22 10.24 18.04
N LYS A 305 -14.08 10.77 19.26
CA LYS A 305 -14.47 10.09 20.50
C LYS A 305 -15.94 9.72 20.49
N ARG A 306 -16.82 10.68 20.15
CA ARG A 306 -18.26 10.43 20.05
C ARG A 306 -18.60 9.40 18.98
N THR A 307 -17.91 9.40 17.83
CA THR A 307 -18.10 8.36 16.82
C THR A 307 -17.67 6.98 17.33
N ASP A 308 -16.70 6.92 18.25
CA ASP A 308 -16.25 5.66 18.83
C ASP A 308 -17.28 5.09 19.81
N ASP A 309 -17.86 5.93 20.66
CA ASP A 309 -18.96 5.54 21.55
C ASP A 309 -20.19 5.04 20.77
N LEU A 310 -20.37 5.54 19.54
CA LEU A 310 -21.45 5.17 18.62
C LEU A 310 -21.07 4.08 17.61
N ARG A 311 -20.06 3.24 17.90
CA ARG A 311 -19.65 2.11 17.04
C ARG A 311 -20.81 1.21 16.61
N TRP A 312 -21.81 1.04 17.48
CA TRP A 312 -23.00 0.23 17.20
C TRP A 312 -23.83 0.74 16.01
N MET A 313 -23.73 2.02 15.65
CA MET A 313 -24.46 2.63 14.51
C MET A 313 -23.79 2.40 13.14
N GLY A 314 -22.65 1.72 13.09
CA GLY A 314 -21.92 1.50 11.83
C GLY A 314 -21.53 2.81 11.14
N ARG A 315 -21.76 2.93 9.82
CA ARG A 315 -21.39 4.14 9.05
C ARG A 315 -22.19 5.38 9.43
N MET A 316 -23.42 5.22 9.92
CA MET A 316 -24.29 6.36 10.28
C MET A 316 -23.80 7.15 11.49
N ARG A 317 -22.84 6.60 12.26
CA ARG A 317 -22.21 7.28 13.38
C ARG A 317 -21.53 8.60 12.99
N TYR A 318 -20.95 8.68 11.79
CA TYR A 318 -20.22 9.87 11.33
C TYR A 318 -21.16 11.08 11.08
N PRO A 319 -22.20 10.98 10.22
CA PRO A 319 -23.12 12.10 10.04
C PRO A 319 -23.89 12.42 11.33
N TYR A 320 -24.25 11.42 12.13
CA TYR A 320 -24.94 11.65 13.41
C TYR A 320 -24.08 12.42 14.40
N ALA A 321 -22.82 12.02 14.59
CA ALA A 321 -21.92 12.72 15.50
C ALA A 321 -21.65 14.16 15.03
N PHE A 322 -21.55 14.37 13.71
CA PHE A 322 -21.35 15.69 13.11
C PHE A 322 -22.55 16.62 13.35
N ILE A 323 -23.76 16.19 12.99
CA ILE A 323 -25.00 16.97 13.26
C ILE A 323 -25.13 17.24 14.76
N GLY A 324 -24.87 16.22 15.58
CA GLY A 324 -24.90 16.36 17.02
C GLY A 324 -23.89 17.38 17.56
N SER A 325 -22.76 17.63 16.89
CA SER A 325 -21.77 18.63 17.31
C SER A 325 -22.22 20.06 17.03
N LEU A 326 -23.07 20.28 16.02
CA LEU A 326 -23.57 21.61 15.63
C LEU A 326 -24.59 22.19 16.62
N VAL A 327 -25.27 21.34 17.39
CA VAL A 327 -26.32 21.73 18.35
C VAL A 327 -25.74 22.10 19.72
N LYS A 328 -24.47 21.77 19.96
CA LYS A 328 -23.80 21.87 21.25
C LYS A 328 -22.89 23.10 21.32
N LYS A 329 -22.72 23.64 22.53
CA LYS A 329 -21.99 24.91 22.73
C LYS A 329 -20.49 24.72 22.53
N PRO A 330 -19.80 25.69 21.88
CA PRO A 330 -18.37 25.65 21.74
C PRO A 330 -17.62 25.48 23.07
N ARG A 331 -16.67 24.54 23.17
CA ARG A 331 -15.77 24.36 24.30
C ARG A 331 -14.47 25.02 23.89
N MET A 332 -14.20 26.18 24.47
CA MET A 332 -12.96 26.90 24.23
C MET A 332 -11.82 26.20 24.96
N PHE A 333 -10.65 26.13 24.31
CA PHE A 333 -9.42 25.67 24.95
C PHE A 333 -8.41 26.81 24.92
N ASN A 334 -7.90 27.17 26.09
CA ASN A 334 -6.72 28.04 26.18
C ASN A 334 -5.50 27.15 26.03
N CYS A 335 -4.78 27.32 24.93
CA CYS A 335 -3.61 26.52 24.59
C CYS A 335 -2.49 27.42 24.08
N THR A 336 -1.28 27.11 24.50
CA THR A 336 -0.05 27.68 23.94
C THR A 336 0.55 26.61 23.05
N PHE A 337 0.88 26.98 21.81
CA PHE A 337 1.58 26.12 20.87
C PHE A 337 3.00 26.63 20.71
N GLU A 338 3.93 25.71 20.81
CA GLU A 338 5.33 25.94 20.47
C GLU A 338 5.66 24.99 19.34
N TYR A 339 6.32 25.49 18.31
CA TYR A 339 6.78 24.64 17.22
C TYR A 339 8.17 25.06 16.78
N ARG A 340 8.87 24.07 16.21
CA ARG A 340 10.18 24.25 15.59
C ARG A 340 10.06 23.91 14.11
N PHE A 341 10.59 24.76 13.24
CA PHE A 341 10.75 24.38 11.85
C PHE A 341 11.85 23.32 11.75
N ALA A 342 11.70 22.35 10.84
CA ALA A 342 12.80 21.44 10.53
C ALA A 342 13.93 22.22 9.85
N ASP A 343 15.16 22.07 10.33
CA ASP A 343 16.31 22.74 9.74
C ASP A 343 16.56 22.23 8.32
N LYS A 344 16.87 23.14 7.39
CA LYS A 344 17.11 22.79 5.97
C LYS A 344 18.26 21.79 5.77
N GLN A 345 19.15 21.63 6.75
CA GLN A 345 20.33 20.76 6.69
C GLN A 345 20.02 19.26 6.91
N GLU A 346 18.95 18.90 7.63
CA GLU A 346 18.57 17.48 7.83
C GLU A 346 18.15 16.76 6.54
N LYS A 347 17.91 17.50 5.44
CA LYS A 347 17.62 16.90 4.11
C LYS A 347 18.85 16.39 3.36
N GLN A 348 20.07 16.80 3.73
CA GLN A 348 21.30 16.37 3.05
C GLN A 348 22.05 15.26 3.83
N ASP A 349 21.86 15.18 5.15
CA ASP A 349 22.52 14.19 5.99
C ASP A 349 21.80 12.82 6.03
N GLU A 350 20.64 12.67 5.39
CA GLU A 350 20.06 11.34 5.13
C GLU A 350 20.89 10.49 4.15
N ASP A 351 21.84 11.09 3.42
CA ASP A 351 22.75 10.41 2.48
C ASP A 351 24.19 10.23 2.99
N ASN A 352 24.59 10.80 4.13
CA ASN A 352 25.94 10.62 4.66
C ASN A 352 25.94 10.44 6.18
N SER A 353 26.34 9.23 6.60
CA SER A 353 26.57 8.89 8.01
C SER A 353 27.76 9.66 8.62
N LEU A 354 27.60 9.98 9.91
CA LEU A 354 28.61 10.35 10.93
C LEU A 354 29.15 11.79 10.91
N GLY A 355 28.76 12.58 11.92
CA GLY A 355 29.65 13.63 12.44
C GLY A 355 29.02 14.83 13.16
N ALA A 356 29.22 14.85 14.48
CA ALA A 356 29.35 16.01 15.38
C ALA A 356 28.18 16.99 15.60
N SER A 357 27.64 16.93 16.82
CA SER A 357 26.74 17.90 17.43
C SER A 357 27.44 19.23 17.75
N ASN A 358 26.89 20.34 17.27
CA ASN A 358 27.17 21.67 17.79
C ASN A 358 25.89 22.20 18.45
N SER A 359 25.92 22.37 19.77
CA SER A 359 24.78 22.84 20.57
C SER A 359 24.62 24.36 20.40
N GLN A 360 23.81 24.78 19.43
CA GLN A 360 23.18 26.10 19.44
C GLN A 360 21.84 25.98 20.19
N GLU A 361 21.63 26.83 21.20
CA GLU A 361 20.34 27.01 21.85
C GLU A 361 19.28 27.29 20.79
N THR A 362 18.39 26.33 20.61
CA THR A 362 17.42 26.32 19.51
C THR A 362 16.14 27.00 19.98
N GLU A 363 15.83 28.15 19.40
CA GLU A 363 14.73 29.02 19.84
C GLU A 363 13.37 28.49 19.33
N TRP A 364 12.48 28.14 20.25
CA TRP A 364 11.10 27.74 19.92
C TRP A 364 10.26 28.96 19.58
N THR A 365 9.46 28.89 18.51
CA THR A 365 8.50 29.97 18.22
C THR A 365 7.20 29.69 18.97
N VAL A 366 6.80 30.61 19.84
CA VAL A 366 5.63 30.49 20.73
C VAL A 366 4.45 31.27 20.15
N TYR A 367 3.34 30.59 19.89
CA TYR A 367 2.05 31.22 19.59
C TYR A 367 1.06 30.90 20.71
N THR A 368 0.57 31.94 21.38
CA THR A 368 -0.61 31.81 22.24
C THR A 368 -1.85 32.02 21.38
N VAL A 369 -2.64 30.97 21.17
CA VAL A 369 -3.86 31.04 20.36
C VAL A 369 -5.03 30.61 21.23
N CYS A 370 -6.04 31.47 21.34
CA CYS A 370 -7.33 31.08 21.87
C CYS A 370 -8.08 30.32 20.76
N LEU A 371 -7.99 28.98 20.77
CA LEU A 371 -8.70 28.16 19.79
C LEU A 371 -10.16 28.04 20.21
N SER A 372 -11.04 28.66 19.40
CA SER A 372 -12.47 28.39 19.45
C SER A 372 -12.74 27.05 18.81
N VAL A 373 -13.25 26.13 19.63
CA VAL A 373 -13.54 24.77 19.21
C VAL A 373 -15.01 24.53 19.53
N CYS A 374 -15.82 24.13 18.55
CA CYS A 374 -17.19 23.69 18.82
C CYS A 374 -17.17 22.48 19.76
N GLY A 375 -17.43 22.70 21.04
CA GLY A 375 -17.62 21.73 22.09
C GLY A 375 -18.96 21.04 22.03
N ILE A 376 -18.95 19.94 22.75
CA ILE A 376 -20.03 19.00 22.99
C ILE A 376 -20.91 19.51 24.14
#